data_AF-A0AAU4S913-F1
#
_entry.id   AF-A0AAU4S913-F1
#
_cell.length_a   1.000
_cell.length_b   1.000
_cell.length_c   1.000
_cell.angle_alpha   90.00
_cell.angle_beta   90.00
_cell.angle_gamma   90.00
#
_symmetry.space_group_name_H-M   'P 1'
#
loop_
_entity.id
_entity.type
_entity.pdbx_description
1 polymer ?
#
loop_
_entity_poly.entity_id
_entity_poly.type
_entity_poly.pdbx_seq_one_letter_code
_entity_poly.pdbx_strand_id
1 'polypeptide(L)' 'MPVTAYPGLVAFIAEKAEIPIEEIDPERTLEDLSLDSLTLIEIALFIQREYGIEVPEGDLVLGQKLSEWAAYLDERSGR' A
#
# COMPACT_ATOMS: atom_id res chain seq x y z
N MET A 1 16.51 -12.08 5.60
CA MET A 1 15.05 -12.02 5.41
C MET A 1 14.83 -10.96 4.35
N PRO A 2 14.17 -11.24 3.21
CA PRO A 2 13.85 -10.16 2.28
C PRO A 2 13.01 -9.16 3.07
N VAL A 3 13.44 -7.91 3.09
CA VAL A 3 12.72 -6.83 3.75
C VAL A 3 11.60 -6.48 2.78
N THR A 4 10.49 -7.23 2.87
CA THR A 4 9.35 -7.00 1.99
C THR A 4 8.63 -5.73 2.44
N ALA A 5 8.29 -4.85 1.50
CA ALA A 5 7.55 -3.62 1.80
C ALA A 5 6.10 -3.91 2.24
N TYR A 6 5.64 -5.15 2.00
CA TYR A 6 4.29 -5.62 2.25
C TYR A 6 3.80 -5.49 3.69
N PRO A 7 4.45 -6.06 4.73
CA PRO A 7 3.98 -5.95 6.11
C PRO A 7 3.88 -4.51 6.60
N GLY A 8 4.81 -3.63 6.21
CA GLY A 8 4.76 -2.21 6.57
C GLY A 8 3.60 -1.49 5.89
N LEU A 9 3.36 -1.77 4.61
CA LEU A 9 2.23 -1.22 3.86
C LEU A 9 0.88 -1.67 4.43
N VAL A 10 0.73 -2.98 4.70
CA VAL A 10 -0.51 -3.55 5.26
C VAL A 10 -0.81 -2.95 6.63
N ALA A 11 0.20 -2.79 7.48
CA ALA A 11 0.03 -2.15 8.78
C ALA A 11 -0.43 -0.68 8.65
N PHE A 12 0.18 0.08 7.75
CA PHE A 12 -0.20 1.48 7.50
C PHE A 12 -1.64 1.58 6.94
N ILE A 13 -1.99 0.71 6.00
CA ILE A 13 -3.33 0.67 5.41
C ILE A 13 -4.38 0.25 6.45
N ALA A 14 -4.09 -0.75 7.28
CA ALA A 14 -4.97 -1.17 8.37
C ALA A 14 -5.22 -0.04 9.38
N GLU A 15 -4.18 0.72 9.73
CA GLU A 15 -4.32 1.91 10.57
C GLU A 15 -5.23 2.96 9.93
N LYS A 16 -5.08 3.20 8.63
CA LYS A 16 -5.88 4.18 7.88
C LYS A 16 -7.33 3.74 7.65
N ALA A 17 -7.54 2.45 7.42
CA ALA A 17 -8.86 1.86 7.23
C ALA A 17 -9.58 1.59 8.57
N GLU A 18 -8.93 1.82 9.71
CA GLU A 18 -9.44 1.54 11.06
C GLU A 18 -9.92 0.08 11.24
N ILE A 19 -9.31 -0.86 10.51
CA ILE A 19 -9.60 -2.29 10.60
C ILE A 19 -8.34 -3.06 11.02
N PRO A 20 -8.49 -4.20 11.73
CA PRO A 20 -7.34 -5.03 12.07
C PRO A 20 -6.68 -5.60 10.79
N ILE A 21 -5.34 -5.75 10.83
CA ILE A 21 -4.57 -6.33 9.72
C ILE A 21 -5.05 -7.73 9.29
N GLU A 22 -5.73 -8.43 10.20
CA GLU A 22 -6.30 -9.76 10.00
C GLU A 22 -7.56 -9.73 9.13
N GLU A 23 -8.24 -8.57 9.07
CA GLU A 23 -9.40 -8.31 8.21
C GLU A 23 -9.01 -7.65 6.88
N ILE A 24 -7.74 -7.24 6.71
CA ILE A 24 -7.23 -6.77 5.43
C ILE A 24 -7.17 -7.94 4.46
N ASP A 25 -8.02 -7.88 3.43
CA ASP A 25 -8.03 -8.87 2.36
C ASP A 25 -7.21 -8.34 1.16
N PRO A 26 -6.11 -9.01 0.77
CA PRO A 26 -5.26 -8.58 -0.33
C PRO A 26 -5.93 -8.71 -1.71
N GLU A 27 -7.04 -9.44 -1.83
CA GLU A 27 -7.85 -9.51 -3.04
C GLU A 27 -8.82 -8.34 -3.19
N ARG A 28 -9.04 -7.56 -2.12
CA ARG A 28 -9.86 -6.36 -2.17
C ARG A 28 -9.10 -5.19 -2.80
N THR A 29 -9.88 -4.33 -3.42
CA THR A 29 -9.39 -3.07 -3.97
C THR A 29 -9.16 -2.05 -2.86
N LEU A 30 -8.31 -1.06 -3.12
CA LEU A 30 -8.06 0.01 -2.16
C LEU A 30 -9.35 0.79 -1.82
N GLU A 31 -10.27 0.98 -2.78
CA GLU A 31 -11.60 1.55 -2.49
C GLU A 31 -12.42 0.71 -1.51
N ASP A 32 -12.33 -0.61 -1.61
CA ASP A 32 -13.16 -1.53 -0.81
C ASP A 32 -12.63 -1.65 0.62
N LEU A 33 -11.33 -1.42 0.81
CA LEU A 33 -10.69 -1.21 2.10
C LEU A 33 -11.00 0.16 2.73
N SER A 34 -12.00 0.87 2.21
CA SER A 34 -12.42 2.17 2.71
C SER A 34 -11.32 3.24 2.64
N LEU A 35 -10.40 3.13 1.66
CA LEU A 35 -9.34 4.12 1.43
C LEU A 35 -9.82 5.24 0.50
N ASP A 36 -9.42 6.46 0.84
CA ASP A 36 -9.70 7.65 0.06
C ASP A 36 -8.51 8.07 -0.82
N SER A 37 -8.76 8.96 -1.77
CA SER A 37 -7.71 9.56 -2.61
C SER A 37 -6.64 10.30 -1.81
N LEU A 38 -7.00 10.87 -0.65
CA LEU A 38 -6.04 11.47 0.27
C LEU A 38 -5.13 10.42 0.90
N THR A 39 -5.69 9.28 1.30
CA THR A 39 -4.95 8.15 1.86
C THR A 39 -3.93 7.61 0.85
N LEU A 40 -4.27 7.62 -0.45
CA LEU A 40 -3.31 7.26 -1.50
C LEU A 40 -2.08 8.17 -1.50
N ILE A 41 -2.27 9.49 -1.38
CA ILE A 41 -1.16 10.45 -1.28
C ILE A 41 -0.31 10.14 -0.04
N GLU A 42 -0.94 9.85 1.10
CA GLU A 42 -0.22 9.49 2.33
C GLU A 42 0.57 8.18 2.18
N ILE A 43 0.01 7.16 1.54
CA ILE A 43 0.68 5.89 1.23
C ILE A 43 1.90 6.15 0.34
N ALA A 44 1.75 6.94 -0.73
CA ALA A 44 2.85 7.29 -1.62
C ALA A 44 3.97 8.03 -0.89
N LEU A 45 3.63 8.99 -0.01
CA LEU A 45 4.60 9.70 0.83
C LEU A 45 5.29 8.76 1.82
N PHE A 46 4.53 7.89 2.47
CA PHE A 46 5.05 6.88 3.40
C PHE A 46 6.08 6.01 2.68
N ILE A 47 5.76 5.52 1.50
CA ILE A 47 6.65 4.66 0.72
C ILE A 47 7.92 5.39 0.27
N GLN A 48 7.78 6.64 -0.18
CA GLN A 48 8.92 7.46 -0.57
C GLN A 48 9.84 7.74 0.63
N ARG A 49 9.28 7.94 1.83
CA ARG A 49 10.04 8.20 3.06
C ARG A 49 10.69 6.94 3.62
N GLU A 50 9.95 5.85 3.69
CA GLU A 50 10.34 4.60 4.38
C GLU A 50 11.21 3.72 3.47
N TYR A 51 10.90 3.66 2.18
CA TYR A 51 11.58 2.79 1.19
C TYR A 51 12.37 3.57 0.13
N GLY A 52 12.22 4.89 0.04
CA GLY A 52 12.89 5.69 -1.00
C GLY A 52 12.28 5.54 -2.40
N ILE A 53 11.10 4.93 -2.51
CA ILE A 53 10.44 4.66 -3.80
C ILE A 53 9.49 5.80 -4.13
N GLU A 54 9.74 6.48 -5.24
CA GLU A 54 8.81 7.49 -5.75
C GLU A 54 7.66 6.80 -6.50
N VAL A 55 6.45 7.04 -6.05
CA VAL A 55 5.22 6.55 -6.68
C VAL A 55 4.59 7.71 -7.47
N PRO A 56 4.53 7.63 -8.80
CA PRO A 56 3.88 8.65 -9.62
C PRO A 56 2.39 8.77 -9.34
N GLU A 57 1.86 9.99 -9.44
CA GLU A 57 0.42 10.26 -9.45
C GLU A 57 -0.21 9.58 -10.67
N GLY A 58 -0.88 8.45 -10.45
CA GLY A 58 -1.48 7.61 -11.50
C GLY A 58 -1.07 6.13 -11.45
N ASP A 59 0.05 5.79 -10.82
CA ASP A 59 0.41 4.40 -10.50
C ASP A 59 -0.40 3.86 -9.31
N LEU A 60 -0.84 4.76 -8.42
CA LEU A 60 -1.69 4.44 -7.28
C LEU A 60 -3.14 4.82 -7.59
N VAL A 61 -3.97 3.81 -7.78
CA VAL A 61 -5.39 3.95 -8.14
C VAL A 61 -6.26 3.25 -7.10
N LEU A 62 -7.49 3.69 -6.88
CA LEU A 62 -8.37 3.07 -5.90
C LEU A 62 -8.90 1.68 -6.34
N GLY A 63 -9.08 1.48 -7.65
CA GLY A 63 -9.72 0.28 -8.22
C GLY A 63 -8.80 -0.94 -8.42
N GLN A 64 -7.58 -0.91 -7.90
CA GLN A 64 -6.57 -1.98 -8.02
C GLN A 64 -6.45 -2.73 -6.69
N LYS A 65 -6.09 -4.01 -6.78
CA LYS A 65 -5.97 -4.87 -5.60
C LYS A 65 -4.76 -4.50 -4.76
N LEU A 66 -4.90 -4.63 -3.44
CA LEU A 66 -3.80 -4.43 -2.51
C LEU A 66 -2.62 -5.38 -2.80
N SER A 67 -2.89 -6.63 -3.16
CA SER A 67 -1.85 -7.61 -3.54
C SER A 67 -1.01 -7.18 -4.74
N GLU A 68 -1.63 -6.63 -5.78
CA GLU A 68 -0.91 -6.15 -6.97
C GLU A 68 0.00 -4.99 -6.60
N TRP A 69 -0.49 -4.10 -5.73
CA TRP A 69 0.27 -2.96 -5.29
C TRP A 69 1.43 -3.31 -4.36
N ALA A 70 1.18 -4.25 -3.45
CA ALA A 70 2.21 -4.84 -2.61
C ALA A 70 3.34 -5.45 -3.44
N ALA A 71 3.00 -6.22 -4.48
CA ALA A 71 3.98 -6.84 -5.37
C ALA A 71 4.77 -5.79 -6.16
N TYR A 72 4.09 -4.75 -6.66
CA TYR A 72 4.74 -3.64 -7.36
C TYR A 72 5.79 -2.94 -6.51
N LEU A 73 5.47 -2.71 -5.23
CA LEU A 73 6.41 -2.09 -4.29
C LEU A 73 7.54 -3.02 -3.90
N ASP A 74 7.26 -4.32 -3.73
CA ASP A 74 8.27 -5.30 -3.36
C ASP A 74 9.34 -5.43 -4.45
N GLU A 75 8.93 -5.44 -5.72
CA GLU A 75 9.84 -5.48 -6.87
C GLU A 75 10.75 -4.24 -6.94
N ARG A 76 10.26 -3.08 -6.47
CA ARG A 76 11.00 -1.82 -6.43
C ARG A 76 11.84 -1.63 -5.15
N SER A 77 11.38 -2.18 -4.02
CA SER A 77 12.07 -2.11 -2.73
C SER A 77 13.19 -3.12 -2.60
N GLY A 78 13.15 -4.22 -3.35
CA GLY A 78 14.14 -5.30 -3.33
C GLY A 78 15.40 -5.08 -4.17
N ARG A 79 15.70 -3.85 -4.63
CA ARG A 79 16.92 -3.51 -5.37
C ARG A 79 17.88 -2.63 -4.58
#